data_AF-R6HBL1-F1
#
_entry.id   AF-R6HBL1-F1
#
_cell.length_a   1.000
_cell.length_b   1.000
_cell.length_c   1.000
_cell.angle_alpha   90.00
_cell.angle_beta   90.00
_cell.angle_gamma   90.00
#
_symmetry.space_group_name_H-M   'P 1'
#
loop_
_entity.id
_entity.type
_entity.pdbx_description
1 polymer ?
#
loop_
_entity_poly.entity_id
_entity_poly.type
_entity_poly.pdbx_seq_one_letter_code
_entity_poly.pdbx_strand_id
1 'polypeptide(L)'
;MSRKTEKAPVYVFVDTNYADRNNSFTHLFGNRKDLAELAKLTTLVIPKVVIDELINHKEKTYQSEKSRFIKNPFFSHIGVSGTDIEALGFEAIKEQLLKDQSIPYEVAHLGGSKEEAFNKIYSLAIQNIPPFDKGTDKGFKDACIALCVEQYLADKPDCESFLITKDSRLSEYFSPSKKTKVVDSAKAILATFNKKEPETRSDTGTNREKTAIPDCAISSKVNRLCNSRSFEETHLAIRDLAECSSGLSQKMAKKIIISTIENNQISWVANDQDIKDFILPLFRKVEKTLDNQTYSQIVDLLRISNERKDKYGRCQYSKQERAIYERFTDALISHVEDRHYLSTVNSEPTSIVSGLEKLLSDSSLDPKVSTWQDLANLFFDRGSHASKTPMNRIIVEDFADLLKHSPYEKAEDIAESLRRRLESIEIDYPF
;
A
#
# COMPACT_ATOMS: atom_id res chain seq x y z
N MET A 1 10.51 47.15 -28.44
CA MET A 1 10.12 45.77 -28.80
C MET A 1 10.60 44.83 -27.69
N SER A 2 9.78 44.59 -26.66
CA SER A 2 10.12 43.62 -25.62
C SER A 2 9.95 42.21 -26.18
N ARG A 3 11.06 41.47 -26.31
CA ARG A 3 11.01 40.02 -26.46
C ARG A 3 10.34 39.45 -25.21
N LYS A 4 9.10 38.99 -25.34
CA LYS A 4 8.53 38.05 -24.37
C LYS A 4 9.46 36.85 -24.36
N THR A 5 10.19 36.65 -23.27
CA THR A 5 10.93 35.41 -23.03
C THR A 5 9.89 34.30 -22.93
N GLU A 6 9.65 33.57 -24.02
CA GLU A 6 8.89 32.32 -23.98
C GLU A 6 9.59 31.38 -23.00
N LYS A 7 8.82 30.88 -22.04
CA LYS A 7 9.31 29.97 -21.02
C LYS A 7 9.67 28.65 -21.72
N ALA A 8 10.87 28.12 -21.47
CA ALA A 8 11.30 26.87 -22.09
C ALA A 8 10.25 25.75 -21.87
N PRO A 9 9.97 24.93 -22.90
CA PRO A 9 9.01 23.84 -22.77
C PRO A 9 9.48 22.85 -21.71
N VAL A 10 8.52 22.35 -20.92
CA VAL A 10 8.78 21.39 -19.83
C VAL A 10 8.16 20.06 -20.21
N TYR A 11 8.99 19.02 -20.37
CA TYR A 11 8.56 17.66 -20.66
C TYR A 11 8.61 16.80 -19.39
N VAL A 12 7.55 16.02 -19.16
CA VAL A 12 7.47 15.11 -18.01
C VAL A 12 7.24 13.70 -18.51
N PHE A 13 8.19 12.82 -18.22
CA PHE A 13 8.12 11.40 -18.48
C PHE A 13 7.73 10.66 -17.21
N VAL A 14 7.05 9.53 -17.36
CA VAL A 14 6.61 8.70 -16.24
C VAL A 14 6.94 7.23 -16.49
N ASP A 15 7.29 6.52 -15.43
CA ASP A 15 7.34 5.06 -15.44
C ASP A 15 5.93 4.44 -15.27
N THR A 16 5.84 3.12 -15.46
CA THR A 16 4.56 2.40 -15.34
C THR A 16 3.98 2.44 -13.94
N ASN A 17 4.83 2.33 -12.91
CA ASN A 17 4.39 2.31 -11.51
C ASN A 17 3.73 3.62 -11.11
N TYR A 18 4.27 4.74 -11.59
CA TYR A 18 3.69 6.06 -11.36
C TYR A 18 2.40 6.26 -12.17
N ALA A 19 2.37 5.80 -13.42
CA ALA A 19 1.20 5.91 -14.29
C ALA A 19 -0.01 5.11 -13.77
N ASP A 20 0.20 3.94 -13.15
CA ASP A 20 -0.87 3.00 -12.75
C ASP A 20 -1.19 2.94 -11.25
N ARG A 21 -0.74 3.93 -10.46
CA ARG A 21 -0.74 3.86 -8.98
C ARG A 21 -2.06 3.42 -8.30
N ASN A 22 -3.23 3.70 -8.88
CA ASN A 22 -4.54 3.37 -8.31
C ASN A 22 -5.29 2.26 -9.06
N ASN A 23 -4.62 1.54 -9.98
CA ASN A 23 -5.16 0.44 -10.78
C ASN A 23 -6.60 0.68 -11.30
N SER A 24 -6.73 1.43 -12.39
CA SER A 24 -8.03 1.74 -12.99
C SER A 24 -8.36 0.78 -14.13
N PHE A 25 -9.48 0.08 -14.08
CA PHE A 25 -9.91 -0.75 -15.23
C PHE A 25 -10.57 0.09 -16.34
N THR A 26 -11.22 1.20 -15.99
CA THR A 26 -12.00 2.03 -16.92
C THR A 26 -11.16 3.04 -17.70
N HIS A 27 -9.94 3.31 -17.26
CA HIS A 27 -9.06 4.29 -17.87
C HIS A 27 -7.66 3.72 -18.08
N LEU A 28 -6.95 4.27 -19.07
CA LEU A 28 -5.58 3.85 -19.36
C LEU A 28 -4.65 4.06 -18.14
N PHE A 29 -4.73 5.25 -17.53
CA PHE A 29 -3.91 5.62 -16.38
C PHE A 29 -4.67 5.48 -15.06
N GLY A 30 -4.02 4.91 -14.05
CA GLY A 30 -4.53 4.84 -12.67
C GLY A 30 -4.30 6.14 -11.89
N ASN A 31 -3.17 6.82 -12.08
CA ASN A 31 -2.82 8.06 -11.35
C ASN A 31 -3.38 9.33 -12.03
N ARG A 32 -4.67 9.34 -12.36
CA ARG A 32 -5.29 10.40 -13.19
C ARG A 32 -5.16 11.80 -12.60
N LYS A 33 -5.27 11.95 -11.28
CA LYS A 33 -5.25 13.27 -10.62
C LYS A 33 -3.92 13.99 -10.85
N ASP A 34 -2.81 13.35 -10.51
CA ASP A 34 -1.48 13.93 -10.68
C ASP A 34 -1.16 14.18 -12.15
N LEU A 35 -1.47 13.22 -13.02
CA LEU A 35 -1.19 13.32 -14.46
C LEU A 35 -2.00 14.45 -15.12
N ALA A 36 -3.27 14.62 -14.73
CA ALA A 36 -4.10 15.72 -15.21
C ALA A 36 -3.61 17.08 -14.71
N GLU A 37 -3.06 17.18 -13.49
CA GLU A 37 -2.45 18.40 -12.98
C GLU A 37 -1.15 18.74 -13.72
N LEU A 38 -0.30 17.74 -13.98
CA LEU A 38 0.94 17.90 -14.75
C LEU A 38 0.67 18.33 -16.19
N ALA A 39 -0.29 17.68 -16.86
CA ALA A 39 -0.61 17.96 -18.25
C ALA A 39 -1.17 19.39 -18.50
N LYS A 40 -1.60 20.10 -17.44
CA LYS A 40 -2.00 21.52 -17.52
C LYS A 40 -0.83 22.48 -17.64
N LEU A 41 0.33 22.10 -17.10
CA LEU A 41 1.50 22.99 -16.94
C LEU A 41 2.72 22.52 -17.72
N THR A 42 2.70 21.28 -18.19
CA THR A 42 3.83 20.59 -18.85
C THR A 42 3.31 19.73 -19.99
N THR A 43 4.21 19.35 -20.90
CA THR A 43 3.93 18.29 -21.87
C THR A 43 4.19 16.94 -21.23
N LEU A 44 3.13 16.21 -20.92
CA LEU A 44 3.21 14.84 -20.43
C LEU A 44 3.58 13.91 -21.60
N VAL A 45 4.65 13.14 -21.44
CA VAL A 45 5.16 12.21 -22.46
C VAL A 45 5.22 10.80 -21.88
N ILE A 46 4.54 9.85 -22.51
CA ILE A 46 4.47 8.47 -22.06
C ILE A 46 5.31 7.59 -22.98
N PRO A 47 6.36 6.91 -22.49
CA PRO A 47 7.07 5.92 -23.28
C PRO A 47 6.13 4.82 -23.77
N LYS A 48 6.24 4.41 -25.05
CA LYS A 48 5.36 3.40 -25.65
C LYS A 48 5.36 2.08 -24.86
N VAL A 49 6.52 1.68 -24.33
CA VAL A 49 6.68 0.49 -23.48
C VAL A 49 5.84 0.55 -22.20
N VAL A 50 5.64 1.75 -21.63
CA VAL A 50 4.75 1.95 -20.47
C VAL A 50 3.31 1.72 -20.88
N ILE A 51 2.87 2.26 -22.03
CA ILE A 51 1.51 2.02 -22.55
C ILE A 51 1.28 0.53 -22.80
N ASP A 52 2.23 -0.16 -23.42
CA ASP A 52 2.13 -1.60 -23.69
C ASP A 52 2.01 -2.42 -22.40
N GLU A 53 2.78 -2.07 -21.37
CA GLU A 53 2.69 -2.74 -20.07
C GLU A 53 1.33 -2.49 -19.39
N LEU A 54 0.83 -1.25 -19.41
CA LEU A 54 -0.49 -0.92 -18.85
C LEU A 54 -1.62 -1.70 -19.54
N ILE A 55 -1.57 -1.80 -20.87
CA ILE A 55 -2.55 -2.57 -21.65
C ILE A 55 -2.46 -4.06 -21.31
N ASN A 56 -1.26 -4.63 -21.21
CA ASN A 56 -1.06 -6.02 -20.82
C ASN A 56 -1.55 -6.32 -19.39
N HIS A 57 -1.35 -5.41 -18.43
CA HIS A 57 -1.90 -5.54 -17.08
C HIS A 57 -3.44 -5.58 -17.08
N LYS A 58 -4.07 -4.71 -17.86
CA LYS A 58 -5.53 -4.66 -17.98
C LYS A 58 -6.08 -5.87 -18.71
N GLU A 59 -5.40 -6.36 -19.73
CA GLU A 59 -5.76 -7.59 -20.43
C GLU A 59 -5.74 -8.79 -19.49
N LYS A 60 -4.67 -8.96 -18.71
CA LYS A 60 -4.58 -10.02 -17.69
C LYS A 60 -5.70 -9.92 -16.64
N THR A 61 -5.99 -8.70 -16.18
CA THR A 61 -7.08 -8.45 -15.24
C THR A 61 -8.44 -8.81 -15.85
N TYR A 62 -8.68 -8.41 -17.11
CA TYR A 62 -9.90 -8.74 -17.85
C TYR A 62 -10.08 -10.26 -17.98
N GLN A 63 -9.04 -10.99 -18.38
CA GLN A 63 -9.11 -12.45 -18.52
C GLN A 63 -9.35 -13.14 -17.17
N SER A 64 -8.75 -12.64 -16.09
CA SER A 64 -8.98 -13.15 -14.74
C SER A 64 -10.43 -12.95 -14.29
N GLU A 65 -10.97 -11.73 -14.43
CA GLU A 65 -12.36 -11.42 -14.06
C GLU A 65 -13.37 -12.16 -14.94
N LYS A 66 -13.11 -12.28 -16.24
CA LYS A 66 -13.92 -13.08 -17.17
C LYS A 66 -13.97 -14.55 -16.74
N SER A 67 -12.82 -15.13 -16.39
CA SER A 67 -12.74 -16.51 -15.90
C SER A 67 -13.47 -16.69 -14.57
N ARG A 68 -13.37 -15.72 -13.66
CA ARG A 68 -14.07 -15.72 -12.37
C ARG A 68 -15.59 -15.59 -12.53
N PHE A 69 -16.03 -14.78 -13.49
CA PHE A 69 -17.44 -14.60 -13.81
C PHE A 69 -18.07 -15.90 -14.33
N ILE A 70 -17.40 -16.60 -15.25
CA ILE A 70 -17.86 -17.89 -15.78
C ILE A 70 -17.93 -18.97 -14.69
N LYS A 71 -16.96 -19.01 -13.78
CA LYS A 71 -16.92 -19.96 -12.66
C LYS A 71 -17.90 -19.64 -11.52
N ASN A 72 -18.58 -18.50 -11.58
CA ASN A 72 -19.49 -18.07 -10.52
C ASN A 72 -20.73 -18.99 -10.49
N PRO A 73 -21.14 -19.53 -9.33
CA PRO A 73 -22.34 -20.38 -9.22
C PRO A 73 -23.62 -19.70 -9.72
N PHE A 74 -23.69 -18.36 -9.66
CA PHE A 74 -24.82 -17.60 -10.18
C PHE A 74 -24.86 -17.53 -11.71
N PHE A 75 -23.75 -17.81 -12.40
CA PHE A 75 -23.64 -17.65 -13.86
C PHE A 75 -24.66 -18.50 -14.62
N SER A 76 -24.89 -19.74 -14.17
CA SER A 76 -25.89 -20.65 -14.75
C SER A 76 -27.33 -20.12 -14.69
N HIS A 77 -27.60 -19.11 -13.85
CA HIS A 77 -28.92 -18.52 -13.68
C HIS A 77 -29.14 -17.25 -14.51
N ILE A 78 -28.10 -16.72 -15.17
CA ILE A 78 -28.14 -15.44 -15.90
C ILE A 78 -28.71 -15.62 -17.32
N GLY A 79 -28.91 -16.87 -17.79
CA GLY A 79 -29.50 -17.16 -19.10
C GLY A 79 -28.59 -16.81 -20.28
N VAL A 80 -27.30 -16.56 -20.04
CA VAL A 80 -26.28 -16.28 -21.05
C VAL A 80 -25.39 -17.51 -21.19
N SER A 81 -25.04 -17.90 -22.43
CA SER A 81 -24.17 -19.05 -22.63
C SER A 81 -22.71 -18.72 -22.27
N GLY A 82 -21.99 -19.69 -21.71
CA GLY A 82 -20.55 -19.54 -21.43
C GLY A 82 -19.74 -19.19 -22.69
N THR A 83 -20.15 -19.75 -23.83
CA THR A 83 -19.53 -19.50 -25.14
C THR A 83 -19.67 -18.04 -25.61
N ASP A 84 -20.79 -17.38 -25.31
CA ASP A 84 -20.98 -15.96 -25.68
C ASP A 84 -20.03 -15.05 -24.89
N ILE A 85 -19.83 -15.34 -23.60
CA ILE A 85 -18.90 -14.60 -22.75
C ILE A 85 -17.45 -14.90 -23.18
N GLU A 86 -17.13 -16.15 -23.51
CA GLU A 86 -15.81 -16.54 -24.03
C GLU A 86 -15.45 -15.84 -25.34
N ALA A 87 -16.43 -15.52 -26.18
CA ALA A 87 -16.22 -14.75 -27.40
C ALA A 87 -15.93 -13.25 -27.15
N LEU A 88 -16.23 -12.71 -25.96
CA LEU A 88 -15.91 -11.31 -25.63
C LEU A 88 -14.40 -11.11 -25.56
N GLY A 89 -13.86 -10.35 -26.52
CA GLY A 89 -12.45 -10.03 -26.61
C GLY A 89 -12.07 -8.72 -25.92
N PHE A 90 -10.79 -8.58 -25.58
CA PHE A 90 -10.25 -7.37 -24.96
C PHE A 90 -10.02 -6.21 -25.95
N GLU A 91 -10.02 -6.47 -27.26
CA GLU A 91 -9.67 -5.48 -28.29
C GLU A 91 -10.56 -4.23 -28.28
N ALA A 92 -11.89 -4.39 -28.10
CA ALA A 92 -12.79 -3.23 -28.02
C ALA A 92 -12.50 -2.33 -26.81
N ILE A 93 -12.16 -2.94 -25.67
CA ILE A 93 -11.80 -2.24 -24.43
C ILE A 93 -10.46 -1.51 -24.64
N LYS A 94 -9.47 -2.20 -25.20
CA LYS A 94 -8.17 -1.63 -25.54
C LYS A 94 -8.29 -0.42 -26.47
N GLU A 95 -9.10 -0.49 -27.52
CA GLU A 95 -9.37 0.66 -28.38
C GLU A 95 -9.99 1.83 -27.62
N GLN A 96 -10.96 1.56 -26.74
CA GLN A 96 -11.59 2.60 -25.93
C GLN A 96 -10.58 3.27 -24.99
N LEU A 97 -9.71 2.47 -24.34
CA LEU A 97 -8.68 2.97 -23.43
C LEU A 97 -7.65 3.85 -24.16
N LEU A 98 -7.27 3.48 -25.38
CA LEU A 98 -6.31 4.24 -26.19
C LEU A 98 -6.93 5.50 -26.82
N LYS A 99 -8.24 5.50 -27.10
CA LYS A 99 -8.98 6.66 -27.60
C LYS A 99 -9.39 7.65 -26.49
N ASP A 100 -9.23 7.30 -25.21
CA ASP A 100 -9.51 8.20 -24.09
C ASP A 100 -8.54 9.41 -24.11
N GLN A 101 -9.08 10.59 -24.46
CA GLN A 101 -8.33 11.86 -24.50
C GLN A 101 -8.53 12.73 -23.25
N SER A 102 -9.05 12.18 -22.16
CA SER A 102 -9.33 12.94 -20.93
C SER A 102 -8.10 13.52 -20.24
N ILE A 103 -6.90 13.01 -20.55
CA ILE A 103 -5.61 13.59 -20.14
C ILE A 103 -4.76 13.69 -21.42
N PRO A 104 -4.34 14.89 -21.85
CA PRO A 104 -3.48 15.02 -23.02
C PRO A 104 -2.07 14.52 -22.71
N TYR A 105 -1.53 13.69 -23.60
CA TYR A 105 -0.16 13.19 -23.53
C TYR A 105 0.40 12.95 -24.94
N GLU A 106 1.72 13.00 -25.06
CA GLU A 106 2.46 12.57 -26.23
C GLU A 106 3.06 11.17 -25.99
N VAL A 107 3.34 10.43 -27.06
CA VAL A 107 3.95 9.09 -26.96
C VAL A 107 5.40 9.15 -27.39
N ALA A 108 6.31 8.76 -26.50
CA ALA A 108 7.72 8.57 -26.85
C ALA A 108 7.94 7.16 -27.36
N HIS A 109 8.44 7.05 -28.59
CA HIS A 109 8.78 5.78 -29.22
C HIS A 109 10.29 5.58 -29.20
N LEU A 110 10.73 4.31 -29.20
CA LEU A 110 12.10 3.99 -29.57
C LEU A 110 12.29 4.36 -31.05
N GLY A 111 12.96 5.47 -31.29
CA GLY A 111 13.40 5.94 -32.60
C GLY A 111 14.70 5.27 -33.06
N GLY A 112 15.07 5.51 -34.32
CA GLY A 112 16.19 4.82 -34.99
C GLY A 112 15.82 3.43 -35.51
N SER A 113 16.81 2.69 -36.02
CA SER A 113 16.59 1.27 -36.33
C SER A 113 16.34 0.51 -35.02
N LYS A 114 15.35 -0.39 -34.99
CA LYS A 114 15.10 -1.26 -33.81
C LYS A 114 16.36 -2.01 -33.37
N GLU A 115 17.23 -2.28 -34.33
CA GLU A 115 18.53 -2.91 -34.15
C GLU A 115 19.48 -2.04 -33.31
N GLU A 116 19.60 -0.73 -33.56
CA GLU A 116 20.42 0.17 -32.74
C GLU A 116 19.94 0.24 -31.28
N ALA A 117 18.64 0.39 -31.08
CA ALA A 117 18.06 0.42 -29.74
C ALA A 117 18.31 -0.91 -29.01
N PHE A 118 18.10 -2.04 -29.69
CA PHE A 118 18.37 -3.36 -29.13
C PHE A 118 19.85 -3.56 -28.79
N ASN A 119 20.76 -3.19 -29.70
CA ASN A 119 22.21 -3.30 -29.49
C ASN A 119 22.66 -2.46 -28.29
N LYS A 120 22.09 -1.27 -28.11
CA LYS A 120 22.37 -0.44 -26.93
C LYS A 120 21.85 -1.08 -25.65
N ILE A 121 20.61 -1.57 -25.62
CA ILE A 121 20.04 -2.27 -24.46
C ILE A 121 20.86 -3.52 -24.12
N TYR A 122 21.21 -4.32 -25.13
CA TYR A 122 22.04 -5.52 -24.98
C TYR A 122 23.40 -5.19 -24.36
N SER A 123 24.07 -4.13 -24.84
CA SER A 123 25.33 -3.66 -24.27
C SER A 123 25.19 -3.24 -22.81
N LEU A 124 24.11 -2.52 -22.46
CA LEU A 124 23.83 -2.12 -21.07
C LEU A 124 23.61 -3.36 -20.18
N ALA A 125 22.90 -4.37 -20.67
CA ALA A 125 22.61 -5.61 -19.95
C ALA A 125 23.88 -6.40 -19.62
N ILE A 126 24.72 -6.67 -20.63
CA ILE A 126 25.95 -7.46 -20.48
C ILE A 126 26.96 -6.77 -19.54
N GLN A 127 27.05 -5.45 -19.62
CA GLN A 127 27.93 -4.65 -18.76
C GLN A 127 27.30 -4.33 -17.41
N ASN A 128 26.03 -4.70 -17.22
CA ASN A 128 25.29 -4.52 -15.99
C ASN A 128 25.23 -3.04 -15.52
N ILE A 129 25.20 -2.16 -16.53
CA ILE A 129 25.12 -0.71 -16.39
C ILE A 129 23.66 -0.34 -16.12
N PRO A 130 23.40 0.73 -15.35
CA PRO A 130 22.07 1.31 -15.27
C PRO A 130 21.38 1.39 -16.66
N PRO A 131 20.08 1.14 -16.76
CA PRO A 131 19.13 0.88 -15.67
C PRO A 131 19.02 -0.62 -15.28
N PHE A 132 19.96 -1.48 -15.68
CA PHE A 132 19.96 -2.89 -15.25
C PHE A 132 20.40 -3.06 -13.79
N ASP A 133 19.76 -3.95 -13.05
CA ASP A 133 20.10 -4.27 -11.67
C ASP A 133 21.42 -5.01 -11.53
N LYS A 134 22.18 -4.71 -10.47
CA LYS A 134 23.51 -5.29 -10.27
C LYS A 134 23.47 -6.83 -10.18
N GLY A 135 24.27 -7.51 -10.99
CA GLY A 135 24.38 -8.98 -11.02
C GLY A 135 23.17 -9.70 -11.63
N THR A 136 22.26 -9.00 -12.31
CA THR A 136 21.06 -9.58 -12.91
C THR A 136 20.78 -9.03 -14.32
N ASP A 137 19.89 -9.69 -15.05
CA ASP A 137 19.33 -9.25 -16.34
C ASP A 137 18.03 -8.42 -16.18
N LYS A 138 17.65 -8.07 -14.94
CA LYS A 138 16.49 -7.22 -14.66
C LYS A 138 16.81 -5.77 -15.03
N GLY A 139 15.83 -5.08 -15.62
CA GLY A 139 15.95 -3.69 -16.07
C GLY A 139 15.79 -3.48 -17.58
N PHE A 140 15.47 -4.53 -18.34
CA PHE A 140 15.21 -4.41 -19.78
C PHE A 140 14.12 -3.37 -20.10
N LYS A 141 13.02 -3.38 -19.34
CA LYS A 141 11.94 -2.41 -19.49
C LYS A 141 12.43 -0.98 -19.18
N ASP A 142 13.19 -0.82 -18.11
CA ASP A 142 13.71 0.47 -17.67
C ASP A 142 14.71 1.01 -18.71
N ALA A 143 15.44 0.13 -19.39
CA ALA A 143 16.30 0.48 -20.52
C ALA A 143 15.50 0.97 -21.72
N CYS A 144 14.38 0.32 -22.05
CA CYS A 144 13.45 0.81 -23.06
C CYS A 144 12.89 2.20 -22.69
N ILE A 145 12.53 2.44 -21.43
CA ILE A 145 12.08 3.75 -20.95
C ILE A 145 13.21 4.77 -21.13
N ALA A 146 14.41 4.46 -20.66
CA ALA A 146 15.56 5.35 -20.72
C ALA A 146 15.87 5.81 -22.16
N LEU A 147 15.91 4.86 -23.10
CA LEU A 147 16.16 5.16 -24.51
C LEU A 147 15.02 5.95 -25.16
N CYS A 148 13.75 5.65 -24.84
CA CYS A 148 12.62 6.47 -25.29
C CYS A 148 12.79 7.93 -24.88
N VAL A 149 13.20 8.18 -23.62
CA VAL A 149 13.42 9.55 -23.12
C VAL A 149 14.58 10.22 -23.87
N GLU A 150 15.73 9.57 -23.98
CA GLU A 150 16.90 10.14 -24.66
C GLU A 150 16.60 10.50 -26.12
N GLN A 151 16.00 9.57 -26.86
CA GLN A 151 15.72 9.75 -28.28
C GLN A 151 14.64 10.80 -28.50
N TYR A 152 13.60 10.82 -27.67
CA TYR A 152 12.55 11.85 -27.74
C TYR A 152 13.11 13.26 -27.48
N LEU A 153 14.13 13.38 -26.63
CA LEU A 153 14.76 14.64 -26.30
C LEU A 153 15.90 15.00 -27.25
N ALA A 154 16.38 14.09 -28.12
CA ALA A 154 17.58 14.29 -28.93
C ALA A 154 17.49 15.54 -29.83
N ASP A 155 16.30 15.82 -30.37
CA ASP A 155 15.99 16.97 -31.23
C ASP A 155 15.51 18.21 -30.45
N LYS A 156 15.47 18.15 -29.11
CA LYS A 156 14.98 19.22 -28.20
C LYS A 156 16.11 19.65 -27.26
N PRO A 157 17.00 20.57 -27.70
CA PRO A 157 18.13 21.03 -26.88
C PRO A 157 17.72 22.01 -25.77
N ASP A 158 16.74 22.89 -26.05
CA ASP A 158 16.31 23.97 -25.15
C ASP A 158 15.02 23.63 -24.40
N CYS A 159 15.03 22.55 -23.62
CA CYS A 159 13.89 22.14 -22.80
C CYS A 159 14.29 21.74 -21.38
N GLU A 160 13.38 21.95 -20.43
CA GLU A 160 13.47 21.26 -19.15
C GLU A 160 12.79 19.90 -19.26
N SER A 161 13.43 18.84 -18.77
CA SER A 161 12.82 17.52 -18.75
C SER A 161 12.90 16.87 -17.37
N PHE A 162 11.83 16.20 -17.00
CA PHE A 162 11.70 15.47 -15.74
C PHE A 162 11.29 14.03 -16.02
N LEU A 163 11.85 13.08 -15.28
CA LEU A 163 11.39 11.70 -15.24
C LEU A 163 10.86 11.39 -13.84
N ILE A 164 9.60 10.98 -13.75
CA ILE A 164 9.02 10.54 -12.49
C ILE A 164 9.24 9.03 -12.34
N THR A 165 10.13 8.65 -11.44
CA THR A 165 10.37 7.25 -11.09
C THR A 165 10.89 7.13 -9.67
N LYS A 166 10.65 5.98 -9.05
CA LYS A 166 11.28 5.57 -7.78
C LYS A 166 12.40 4.54 -7.98
N ASP A 167 12.63 4.15 -9.22
CA ASP A 167 13.65 3.17 -9.55
C ASP A 167 15.04 3.78 -9.40
N SER A 168 15.85 3.21 -8.50
CA SER A 168 17.17 3.72 -8.19
C SER A 168 18.15 3.54 -9.34
N ARG A 169 18.01 2.49 -10.16
CA ARG A 169 18.87 2.22 -11.31
C ARG A 169 18.52 3.13 -12.47
N LEU A 170 17.24 3.36 -12.74
CA LEU A 170 16.81 4.35 -13.72
C LEU A 170 17.22 5.77 -13.30
N SER A 171 17.17 6.07 -11.99
CA SER A 171 17.70 7.33 -11.44
C SER A 171 19.21 7.47 -11.66
N GLU A 172 19.97 6.40 -11.42
CA GLU A 172 21.42 6.34 -11.63
C GLU A 172 21.77 6.55 -13.11
N TYR A 173 20.99 6.00 -14.04
CA TYR A 173 21.18 6.18 -15.48
C TYR A 173 21.16 7.65 -15.91
N PHE A 174 20.20 8.43 -15.40
CA PHE A 174 20.05 9.83 -15.78
C PHE A 174 20.93 10.79 -14.97
N SER A 175 21.52 10.34 -13.86
CA SER A 175 22.35 11.18 -12.97
C SER A 175 23.52 11.91 -13.68
N PRO A 176 24.24 11.29 -14.64
CA PRO A 176 25.29 11.98 -15.38
C PRO A 176 24.74 13.02 -16.37
N SER A 177 23.54 12.80 -16.89
CA SER A 177 22.91 13.68 -17.88
C SER A 177 22.20 14.84 -17.17
N LYS A 178 22.75 16.06 -17.25
CA LYS A 178 22.06 17.25 -16.71
C LYS A 178 20.75 17.59 -17.44
N LYS A 179 20.41 16.84 -18.50
CA LYS A 179 19.27 17.10 -19.39
C LYS A 179 17.93 16.68 -18.76
N THR A 180 17.90 15.55 -18.03
CA THR A 180 16.68 15.02 -17.42
C THR A 180 16.83 14.91 -15.92
N LYS A 181 15.97 15.61 -15.18
CA LYS A 181 15.93 15.57 -13.72
C LYS A 181 15.00 14.45 -13.26
N VAL A 182 15.53 13.52 -12.49
CA VAL A 182 14.72 12.44 -11.91
C VAL A 182 14.07 12.91 -10.61
N VAL A 183 12.78 12.66 -10.47
CA VAL A 183 11.98 13.03 -9.30
C VAL A 183 11.06 11.87 -8.91
N ASP A 184 10.62 11.84 -7.66
CA ASP A 184 9.78 10.74 -7.14
C ASP A 184 8.27 11.00 -7.23
N SER A 185 7.86 12.23 -7.58
CA SER A 185 6.47 12.68 -7.53
C SER A 185 6.20 13.95 -8.35
N ALA A 186 4.95 14.12 -8.80
CA ALA A 186 4.47 15.35 -9.44
C ALA A 186 4.67 16.59 -8.56
N LYS A 187 4.54 16.46 -7.23
CA LYS A 187 4.68 17.60 -6.30
C LYS A 187 6.03 18.29 -6.42
N ALA A 188 7.11 17.54 -6.62
CA ALA A 188 8.45 18.09 -6.80
C ALA A 188 8.52 19.00 -8.05
N ILE A 189 7.85 18.59 -9.13
CA ILE A 189 7.76 19.35 -10.38
C ILE A 189 6.87 20.58 -10.17
N LEU A 190 5.66 20.40 -9.63
CA LEU A 190 4.70 21.49 -9.41
C LEU A 190 5.26 22.59 -8.48
N ALA A 191 6.08 22.23 -7.49
CA ALA A 191 6.76 23.19 -6.61
C ALA A 191 7.73 24.12 -7.36
N THR A 192 8.30 23.68 -8.49
CA THR A 192 9.16 24.55 -9.33
C THR A 192 8.36 25.65 -10.03
N PHE A 193 7.07 25.42 -10.29
CA PHE A 193 6.16 26.42 -10.87
C PHE A 193 5.65 27.40 -9.80
N ASN A 194 5.47 26.95 -8.56
CA ASN A 194 4.99 27.78 -7.44
C ASN A 194 6.08 28.67 -6.82
N LYS A 195 7.35 28.46 -7.12
CA LYS A 195 8.49 29.22 -6.55
C LYS A 195 8.74 30.59 -7.19
N LYS A 196 7.82 31.14 -7.99
CA LYS A 196 7.97 32.48 -8.60
C LYS A 196 6.94 33.46 -8.06
N GLU A 197 7.31 34.15 -6.98
CA GLU A 197 7.17 35.59 -6.72
C GLU A 197 7.77 35.92 -5.35
N PRO A 198 8.94 36.57 -5.26
CA PRO A 198 9.33 37.30 -4.06
C PRO A 198 8.81 38.73 -4.21
N GLU A 199 7.64 39.02 -3.64
CA GLU A 199 7.25 40.40 -3.39
C GLU A 199 8.15 40.99 -2.31
N THR A 200 8.98 41.93 -2.73
CA THR A 200 9.63 42.95 -1.92
C THR A 200 8.63 43.73 -1.08
N ARG A 201 8.88 43.83 0.23
CA ARG A 201 8.60 44.95 1.19
C ARG A 201 8.51 44.35 2.59
N SER A 202 9.00 44.93 3.67
CA SER A 202 9.79 46.13 3.93
C SER A 202 10.23 46.01 5.39
N ASP A 203 11.46 46.42 5.68
CA ASP A 203 11.95 46.65 7.03
C ASP A 203 11.01 47.56 7.82
N THR A 204 10.58 47.09 8.99
CA THR A 204 10.45 47.93 10.18
C THR A 204 10.77 47.07 11.38
N GLY A 205 11.95 47.31 11.96
CA GLY A 205 12.29 46.79 13.27
C GLY A 205 11.49 47.50 14.36
N THR A 206 11.06 46.73 15.36
CA THR A 206 10.95 47.23 16.73
C THR A 206 11.33 46.10 17.69
N ASN A 207 12.43 46.32 18.40
CA ASN A 207 12.82 45.55 19.59
C ASN A 207 11.67 45.50 20.60
N ARG A 208 11.33 44.30 21.08
CA ARG A 208 10.97 44.05 22.48
C ARG A 208 11.61 42.75 22.94
N GLU A 209 12.50 42.89 23.92
CA GLU A 209 13.10 41.81 24.69
C GLU A 209 12.07 41.03 25.52
N LYS A 210 12.36 39.73 25.68
CA LYS A 210 11.99 38.81 26.80
C LYS A 210 10.48 38.50 26.91
N THR A 211 9.98 37.27 26.76
CA THR A 211 10.45 35.94 27.19
C THR A 211 9.61 34.85 26.45
N ALA A 212 10.25 33.77 25.98
CA ALA A 212 9.72 32.40 25.75
C ALA A 212 10.40 31.71 24.53
N ILE A 213 11.63 31.23 24.72
CA ILE A 213 12.40 30.48 23.71
C ILE A 213 12.23 28.93 23.75
N PRO A 214 11.39 28.25 24.57
CA PRO A 214 11.30 26.78 24.51
C PRO A 214 10.68 26.22 23.21
N ASP A 215 9.65 26.88 22.66
CA ASP A 215 8.80 26.31 21.61
C ASP A 215 9.47 26.26 20.22
N CYS A 216 10.37 27.20 19.93
CA CYS A 216 11.07 27.26 18.64
C CYS A 216 12.03 26.07 18.46
N ALA A 217 12.80 25.75 19.51
CA ALA A 217 13.80 24.70 19.47
C ALA A 217 13.15 23.31 19.34
N ILE A 218 12.11 23.01 20.13
CA ILE A 218 11.39 21.73 20.03
C ILE A 218 10.69 21.61 18.68
N SER A 219 10.06 22.67 18.18
CA SER A 219 9.42 22.69 16.86
C SER A 219 10.42 22.36 15.73
N SER A 220 11.65 22.87 15.82
CA SER A 220 12.70 22.54 14.84
C SER A 220 13.09 21.06 14.86
N LYS A 221 13.22 20.44 16.05
CA LYS A 221 13.48 19.00 16.21
C LYS A 221 12.33 18.14 15.66
N VAL A 222 11.08 18.54 15.93
CA VAL A 222 9.90 17.87 15.38
C VAL A 222 9.90 17.96 13.85
N ASN A 223 10.19 19.12 13.27
CA ASN A 223 10.28 19.28 11.82
C ASN A 223 11.38 18.39 11.21
N ARG A 224 12.51 18.24 11.89
CA ARG A 224 13.59 17.33 11.45
C ARG A 224 13.11 15.89 11.40
N LEU A 225 12.44 15.39 12.45
CA LEU A 225 11.85 14.04 12.43
C LEU A 225 10.84 13.89 11.29
N CYS A 226 9.87 14.81 11.18
CA CYS A 226 8.82 14.73 10.16
C CYS A 226 9.35 14.71 8.72
N ASN A 227 10.49 15.35 8.47
CA ASN A 227 11.12 15.46 7.15
C ASN A 227 12.36 14.56 7.00
N SER A 228 12.55 13.60 7.91
CA SER A 228 13.67 12.66 7.87
C SER A 228 13.72 11.93 6.53
N ARG A 229 14.93 11.79 5.98
CA ARG A 229 15.19 11.22 4.65
C ARG A 229 15.91 9.88 4.68
N SER A 230 16.34 9.42 5.85
CA SER A 230 16.96 8.12 6.05
C SER A 230 16.54 7.50 7.39
N PHE A 231 16.74 6.20 7.53
CA PHE A 231 16.53 5.50 8.81
C PHE A 231 17.44 6.06 9.90
N GLU A 232 18.73 6.25 9.59
CA GLU A 232 19.70 6.83 10.54
C GLU A 232 19.27 8.23 11.03
N GLU A 233 18.82 9.09 10.12
CA GLU A 233 18.31 10.42 10.49
C GLU A 233 17.06 10.32 11.37
N THR A 234 16.20 9.34 11.12
CA THR A 234 14.98 9.08 11.91
C THR A 234 15.34 8.68 13.35
N HIS A 235 16.24 7.72 13.54
CA HIS A 235 16.68 7.28 14.87
C HIS A 235 17.37 8.41 15.64
N LEU A 236 18.23 9.20 14.97
CA LEU A 236 18.88 10.37 15.60
C LEU A 236 17.86 11.43 16.01
N ALA A 237 16.89 11.75 15.15
CA ALA A 237 15.86 12.73 15.45
C ALA A 237 14.94 12.29 16.60
N ILE A 238 14.63 10.98 16.68
CA ILE A 238 13.86 10.41 17.79
C ILE A 238 14.65 10.48 19.08
N ARG A 239 15.94 10.12 19.08
CA ARG A 239 16.82 10.25 20.26
C ARG A 239 16.86 11.69 20.77
N ASP A 240 17.08 12.65 19.88
CA ASP A 240 17.10 14.08 20.20
C ASP A 240 15.76 14.60 20.75
N LEU A 241 14.64 13.99 20.34
CA LEU A 241 13.28 14.33 20.78
C LEU A 241 12.88 13.61 22.09
N ALA A 242 13.38 12.40 22.32
CA ALA A 242 13.10 11.63 23.53
C ALA A 242 13.58 12.38 24.79
N GLU A 243 14.73 13.05 24.70
CA GLU A 243 15.28 13.93 25.75
C GLU A 243 14.38 15.12 26.10
N CYS A 244 13.51 15.54 25.17
CA CYS A 244 12.60 16.68 25.33
C CYS A 244 11.12 16.27 25.31
N SER A 245 10.82 14.98 25.50
CA SER A 245 9.49 14.38 25.34
C SER A 245 8.40 15.02 26.23
N SER A 246 8.77 15.49 27.42
CA SER A 246 7.88 16.20 28.34
C SER A 246 7.36 17.54 27.79
N GLY A 247 8.11 18.19 26.88
CA GLY A 247 7.76 19.46 26.26
C GLY A 247 6.87 19.35 25.01
N LEU A 248 6.53 18.13 24.56
CA LEU A 248 5.74 17.94 23.34
C LEU A 248 4.25 18.27 23.55
N SER A 249 3.80 19.37 22.95
CA SER A 249 2.37 19.74 22.91
C SER A 249 1.54 18.70 22.16
N GLN A 250 0.21 18.67 22.39
CA GLN A 250 -0.69 17.79 21.63
C GLN A 250 -0.64 18.06 20.12
N LYS A 251 -0.45 19.32 19.72
CA LYS A 251 -0.32 19.71 18.30
C LYS A 251 0.95 19.10 17.68
N MET A 252 2.07 19.12 18.40
CA MET A 252 3.32 18.49 17.96
C MET A 252 3.20 16.96 17.90
N ALA A 253 2.61 16.35 18.93
CA ALA A 253 2.37 14.91 18.96
C ALA A 253 1.50 14.47 17.76
N LYS A 254 0.39 15.17 17.49
CA LYS A 254 -0.46 14.88 16.32
C LYS A 254 0.30 15.01 15.01
N LYS A 255 1.17 16.02 14.88
CA LYS A 255 2.04 16.18 13.70
C LYS A 255 3.01 15.01 13.53
N ILE A 256 3.62 14.53 14.62
CA ILE A 256 4.49 13.36 14.62
C ILE A 256 3.71 12.11 14.18
N ILE A 257 2.51 11.88 14.73
CA ILE A 257 1.67 10.72 14.35
C ILE A 257 1.31 10.74 12.86
N ILE A 258 0.86 11.88 12.34
CA ILE A 258 0.55 12.02 10.90
C ILE A 258 1.81 11.77 10.07
N SER A 259 2.97 12.32 10.49
CA SER A 259 4.23 12.12 9.77
C SER A 259 4.71 10.67 9.83
N THR A 260 4.44 9.95 10.91
CA THR A 260 4.77 8.52 11.05
C THR A 260 4.02 7.69 10.00
N ILE A 261 2.79 8.10 9.65
CA ILE A 261 1.98 7.47 8.61
C ILE A 261 2.42 7.93 7.20
N GLU A 262 2.64 9.23 7.00
CA GLU A 262 2.86 9.82 5.67
C GLU A 262 4.31 9.75 5.18
N ASN A 263 5.29 9.71 6.09
CA ASN A 263 6.70 9.62 5.75
C ASN A 263 7.13 8.14 5.72
N ASN A 264 7.44 7.64 4.53
CA ASN A 264 7.86 6.24 4.31
C ASN A 264 9.07 5.84 5.17
N GLN A 265 10.02 6.75 5.43
CA GLN A 265 11.18 6.44 6.25
C GLN A 265 10.73 6.08 7.67
N ILE A 266 9.94 6.94 8.30
CA ILE A 266 9.41 6.71 9.65
C ILE A 266 8.48 5.50 9.67
N SER A 267 7.63 5.36 8.65
CA SER A 267 6.68 4.25 8.54
C SER A 267 7.39 2.89 8.49
N TRP A 268 8.46 2.76 7.69
CA TRP A 268 9.18 1.50 7.54
C TRP A 268 9.86 1.03 8.82
N VAL A 269 10.35 1.96 9.64
CA VAL A 269 10.99 1.65 10.93
C VAL A 269 10.07 1.87 12.14
N ALA A 270 8.76 2.09 11.93
CA ALA A 270 7.82 2.40 13.01
C ALA A 270 7.69 1.28 14.07
N ASN A 271 8.09 0.06 13.73
CA ASN A 271 8.11 -1.09 14.64
C ASN A 271 9.48 -1.39 15.24
N ASP A 272 10.52 -0.61 14.91
CA ASP A 272 11.79 -0.66 15.62
C ASP A 272 11.56 -0.25 17.08
N GLN A 273 12.22 -0.93 18.02
CA GLN A 273 11.89 -0.84 19.44
C GLN A 273 11.93 0.61 19.96
N ASP A 274 12.99 1.34 19.67
CA ASP A 274 13.19 2.73 20.10
C ASP A 274 12.16 3.69 19.50
N ILE A 275 11.79 3.47 18.23
CA ILE A 275 10.78 4.26 17.54
C ILE A 275 9.40 3.97 18.10
N LYS A 276 9.05 2.69 18.27
CA LYS A 276 7.76 2.27 18.82
C LYS A 276 7.59 2.79 20.25
N ASP A 277 8.62 2.69 21.08
CA ASP A 277 8.62 3.19 22.46
C ASP A 277 8.46 4.70 22.53
N PHE A 278 8.96 5.45 21.54
CA PHE A 278 8.76 6.89 21.45
C PHE A 278 7.36 7.26 20.91
N ILE A 279 6.89 6.58 19.86
CA ILE A 279 5.63 6.92 19.17
C ILE A 279 4.41 6.51 19.98
N LEU A 280 4.43 5.36 20.65
CA LEU A 280 3.25 4.80 21.32
C LEU A 280 2.70 5.73 22.42
N PRO A 281 3.51 6.32 23.33
CA PRO A 281 3.01 7.29 24.32
C PRO A 281 2.42 8.55 23.68
N LEU A 282 3.02 9.02 22.57
CA LEU A 282 2.51 10.19 21.83
C LEU A 282 1.16 9.88 21.18
N PHE A 283 1.02 8.67 20.61
CA PHE A 283 -0.24 8.19 20.06
C PHE A 283 -1.33 8.20 21.13
N ARG A 284 -1.09 7.57 22.30
CA ARG A 284 -2.05 7.54 23.42
C ARG A 284 -2.48 8.95 23.87
N LYS A 285 -1.58 9.93 23.83
CA LYS A 285 -1.89 11.33 24.19
C LYS A 285 -2.87 12.00 23.24
N VAL A 286 -2.87 11.63 21.95
CA VAL A 286 -3.70 12.29 20.91
C VAL A 286 -4.78 11.40 20.33
N GLU A 287 -4.84 10.12 20.74
CA GLU A 287 -5.67 9.10 20.10
C GLU A 287 -7.14 9.50 19.99
N LYS A 288 -7.70 10.21 20.97
CA LYS A 288 -9.10 10.68 20.97
C LYS A 288 -9.38 11.83 19.99
N THR A 289 -8.33 12.51 19.53
CA THR A 289 -8.40 13.69 18.64
C THR A 289 -8.13 13.38 17.17
N LEU A 290 -7.78 12.12 16.87
CA LEU A 290 -7.56 11.63 15.52
C LEU A 290 -8.90 11.29 14.85
N ASP A 291 -9.02 11.50 13.55
CA ASP A 291 -10.13 10.94 12.78
C ASP A 291 -9.97 9.41 12.64
N ASN A 292 -11.04 8.73 12.25
CA ASN A 292 -11.05 7.26 12.18
C ASN A 292 -10.06 6.70 11.16
N GLN A 293 -9.78 7.41 10.07
CA GLN A 293 -8.84 6.96 9.05
C GLN A 293 -7.41 7.02 9.59
N THR A 294 -6.99 8.17 10.14
CA THR A 294 -5.67 8.33 10.75
C THR A 294 -5.45 7.36 11.90
N TYR A 295 -6.46 7.16 12.77
CA TYR A 295 -6.39 6.19 13.85
C TYR A 295 -6.18 4.76 13.30
N SER A 296 -6.97 4.35 12.31
CA SER A 296 -6.85 3.01 11.72
C SER A 296 -5.48 2.78 11.08
N GLN A 297 -4.94 3.79 10.38
CA GLN A 297 -3.63 3.70 9.75
C GLN A 297 -2.49 3.57 10.76
N ILE A 298 -2.52 4.32 11.87
CA ILE A 298 -1.44 4.23 12.87
C ILE A 298 -1.52 2.93 13.67
N VAL A 299 -2.72 2.41 14.00
CA VAL A 299 -2.82 1.12 14.71
C VAL A 299 -2.35 -0.04 13.82
N ASP A 300 -2.68 -0.01 12.52
CA ASP A 300 -2.16 -0.95 11.54
C ASP A 300 -0.63 -0.89 11.46
N LEU A 301 -0.08 0.32 11.41
CA LEU A 301 1.34 0.55 11.29
C LEU A 301 2.12 0.05 12.52
N LEU A 302 1.61 0.35 13.72
CA LEU A 302 2.24 -0.04 14.99
C LEU A 302 1.93 -1.48 15.39
N ARG A 303 1.15 -2.21 14.60
CA ARG A 303 0.75 -3.60 14.88
C ARG A 303 0.09 -3.72 16.25
N ILE A 304 -0.89 -2.86 16.50
CA ILE A 304 -1.69 -2.84 17.74
C ILE A 304 -3.18 -2.99 17.43
N SER A 305 -3.96 -3.32 18.45
CA SER A 305 -5.39 -3.49 18.35
C SER A 305 -6.13 -2.19 18.04
N ASN A 306 -7.19 -2.31 17.23
CA ASN A 306 -8.09 -1.19 16.95
C ASN A 306 -9.22 -1.16 17.99
N GLU A 307 -9.20 -0.15 18.86
CA GLU A 307 -10.19 -0.02 19.95
C GLU A 307 -11.40 0.85 19.58
N ARG A 308 -11.48 1.33 18.33
CA ARG A 308 -12.59 2.19 17.91
C ARG A 308 -13.80 1.39 17.45
N LYS A 309 -14.95 2.06 17.57
CA LYS A 309 -16.20 1.63 16.96
C LYS A 309 -16.49 2.45 15.70
N ASP A 310 -17.14 1.84 14.74
CA ASP A 310 -17.64 2.53 13.56
C ASP A 310 -18.87 3.40 13.89
N LYS A 311 -19.41 4.07 12.87
CA LYS A 311 -20.59 4.94 13.01
C LYS A 311 -21.88 4.21 13.42
N TYR A 312 -21.89 2.87 13.37
CA TYR A 312 -23.00 2.02 13.78
C TYR A 312 -22.75 1.35 15.13
N GLY A 313 -21.67 1.71 15.83
CA GLY A 313 -21.30 1.12 17.11
C GLY A 313 -20.63 -0.25 17.01
N ARG A 314 -20.23 -0.68 15.81
CA ARG A 314 -19.56 -1.98 15.59
C ARG A 314 -18.08 -1.88 15.85
N CYS A 315 -17.49 -2.92 16.41
CA CYS A 315 -16.06 -3.02 16.64
C CYS A 315 -15.28 -2.90 15.32
N GLN A 316 -14.19 -2.12 15.33
CA GLN A 316 -13.26 -2.05 14.21
C GLN A 316 -12.09 -3.00 14.43
N TYR A 317 -11.49 -3.41 13.31
CA TYR A 317 -10.35 -4.34 13.29
C TYR A 317 -9.15 -3.66 12.64
N SER A 318 -7.97 -3.85 13.22
CA SER A 318 -6.73 -3.61 12.50
C SER A 318 -6.53 -4.69 11.43
N LYS A 319 -5.66 -4.42 10.46
CA LYS A 319 -5.29 -5.39 9.42
C LYS A 319 -4.72 -6.68 10.01
N GLN A 320 -3.97 -6.57 11.09
CA GLN A 320 -3.39 -7.74 11.77
C GLN A 320 -4.48 -8.59 12.43
N GLU A 321 -5.39 -7.96 13.17
CA GLU A 321 -6.51 -8.66 13.81
C GLU A 321 -7.37 -9.38 12.76
N ARG A 322 -7.65 -8.70 11.65
CA ARG A 322 -8.38 -9.27 10.52
C ARG A 322 -7.65 -10.47 9.91
N ALA A 323 -6.35 -10.34 9.68
CA ALA A 323 -5.55 -11.43 9.11
C ALA A 323 -5.47 -12.65 10.05
N ILE A 324 -5.35 -12.43 11.36
CA ILE A 324 -5.38 -13.52 12.36
C ILE A 324 -6.74 -14.22 12.32
N TYR A 325 -7.83 -13.47 12.38
CA TYR A 325 -9.19 -14.00 12.31
C TYR A 325 -9.44 -14.78 11.02
N GLU A 326 -9.12 -14.21 9.86
CA GLU A 326 -9.32 -14.85 8.55
C GLU A 326 -8.50 -16.13 8.44
N ARG A 327 -7.22 -16.09 8.80
CA ARG A 327 -6.33 -17.27 8.75
C ARG A 327 -6.80 -18.39 9.68
N PHE A 328 -7.25 -18.07 10.89
CA PHE A 328 -7.81 -19.07 11.80
C PHE A 328 -9.10 -19.68 11.24
N THR A 329 -10.03 -18.82 10.82
CA THR A 329 -11.34 -19.26 10.36
C THR A 329 -11.23 -20.11 9.11
N ASP A 330 -10.42 -19.69 8.14
CA ASP A 330 -10.24 -20.41 6.88
C ASP A 330 -9.56 -21.76 7.12
N ALA A 331 -8.56 -21.81 8.01
CA ALA A 331 -7.91 -23.06 8.37
C ALA A 331 -8.90 -24.03 9.05
N LEU A 332 -9.67 -23.55 10.03
CA LEU A 332 -10.69 -24.36 10.69
C LEU A 332 -11.72 -24.91 9.68
N ILE A 333 -12.32 -24.03 8.87
CA ILE A 333 -13.33 -24.44 7.87
C ILE A 333 -12.74 -25.43 6.87
N SER A 334 -11.51 -25.23 6.39
CA SER A 334 -10.88 -26.14 5.42
C SER A 334 -10.64 -27.56 5.95
N HIS A 335 -10.66 -27.73 7.28
CA HIS A 335 -10.44 -29.00 7.94
C HIS A 335 -11.70 -29.63 8.53
N VAL A 336 -12.84 -28.94 8.47
CA VAL A 336 -14.15 -29.49 8.87
C VAL A 336 -14.89 -29.91 7.60
N GLU A 337 -15.24 -31.18 7.50
CA GLU A 337 -15.99 -31.74 6.38
C GLU A 337 -17.48 -31.44 6.54
N ASP A 338 -18.04 -31.85 7.67
CA ASP A 338 -19.46 -31.68 7.99
C ASP A 338 -19.67 -31.42 9.49
N ARG A 339 -20.89 -30.97 9.79
CA ARG A 339 -21.38 -30.86 11.17
C ARG A 339 -22.66 -31.63 11.36
N HIS A 340 -22.84 -32.20 12.54
CA HIS A 340 -24.05 -32.93 12.88
C HIS A 340 -25.28 -32.00 12.81
N TYR A 341 -26.43 -32.47 12.28
CA TYR A 341 -27.64 -31.65 12.11
C TYR A 341 -28.23 -31.05 13.39
N LEU A 342 -27.92 -31.63 14.55
CA LEU A 342 -28.31 -31.09 15.87
C LEU A 342 -27.24 -30.21 16.50
N SER A 343 -26.09 -30.02 15.86
CA SER A 343 -24.99 -29.21 16.41
C SER A 343 -25.37 -27.73 16.44
N THR A 344 -25.06 -27.10 17.56
CA THR A 344 -25.02 -25.64 17.71
C THR A 344 -23.57 -25.19 17.73
N VAL A 345 -23.35 -23.96 17.28
CA VAL A 345 -22.01 -23.39 17.25
C VAL A 345 -21.78 -22.55 18.49
N ASN A 346 -20.80 -22.93 19.29
CA ASN A 346 -20.35 -22.17 20.46
C ASN A 346 -19.78 -20.81 20.01
N SER A 347 -20.29 -19.74 20.62
CA SER A 347 -19.86 -18.36 20.37
C SER A 347 -19.57 -17.60 21.67
N GLU A 348 -19.41 -18.30 22.79
CA GLU A 348 -19.13 -17.68 24.08
C GLU A 348 -17.59 -17.51 24.25
N PRO A 349 -17.09 -16.26 24.31
CA PRO A 349 -15.65 -16.02 24.23
C PRO A 349 -14.82 -16.69 25.32
N THR A 350 -15.31 -16.73 26.57
CA THR A 350 -14.51 -17.25 27.69
C THR A 350 -14.34 -18.77 27.63
N SER A 351 -15.39 -19.48 27.23
CA SER A 351 -15.40 -20.92 26.93
C SER A 351 -14.48 -21.25 25.76
N ILE A 352 -14.56 -20.48 24.67
CA ILE A 352 -13.67 -20.65 23.52
C ILE A 352 -12.21 -20.47 23.95
N VAL A 353 -11.86 -19.36 24.60
CA VAL A 353 -10.47 -19.11 25.05
C VAL A 353 -9.97 -20.23 25.97
N SER A 354 -10.78 -20.63 26.96
CA SER A 354 -10.40 -21.70 27.90
C SER A 354 -10.14 -23.03 27.19
N GLY A 355 -10.94 -23.36 26.17
CA GLY A 355 -10.74 -24.57 25.38
C GLY A 355 -9.53 -24.50 24.44
N LEU A 356 -9.29 -23.35 23.81
CA LEU A 356 -8.09 -23.13 23.00
C LEU A 356 -6.82 -23.24 23.85
N GLU A 357 -6.79 -22.62 25.03
CA GLU A 357 -5.66 -22.71 25.96
C GLU A 357 -5.40 -24.16 26.41
N LYS A 358 -6.45 -24.94 26.63
CA LYS A 358 -6.32 -26.37 26.93
C LYS A 358 -5.68 -27.15 25.77
N LEU A 359 -6.16 -26.97 24.55
CA LEU A 359 -5.58 -27.61 23.37
C LEU A 359 -4.12 -27.17 23.12
N LEU A 360 -3.80 -25.90 23.38
CA LEU A 360 -2.43 -25.39 23.32
C LEU A 360 -1.54 -25.98 24.43
N SER A 361 -2.09 -26.20 25.62
CA SER A 361 -1.38 -26.89 26.70
C SER A 361 -1.09 -28.35 26.32
N ASP A 362 -2.10 -29.08 25.85
CA ASP A 362 -1.97 -30.50 25.49
C ASP A 362 -0.98 -30.70 24.32
N SER A 363 -1.08 -29.86 23.28
CA SER A 363 -0.15 -29.88 22.14
C SER A 363 1.28 -29.45 22.48
N SER A 364 1.51 -28.79 23.62
CA SER A 364 2.87 -28.47 24.08
C SER A 364 3.61 -29.69 24.63
N LEU A 365 2.85 -30.68 25.12
CA LEU A 365 3.37 -31.94 25.63
C LEU A 365 3.64 -32.93 24.48
N ASP A 366 2.69 -33.04 23.54
CA ASP A 366 2.86 -33.80 22.30
C ASP A 366 2.06 -33.14 21.16
N PRO A 367 2.72 -32.64 20.10
CA PRO A 367 2.05 -32.00 18.97
C PRO A 367 1.01 -32.87 18.26
N LYS A 368 1.04 -34.20 18.42
CA LYS A 368 0.07 -35.12 17.79
C LYS A 368 -1.23 -35.28 18.57
N VAL A 369 -1.29 -34.83 19.82
CA VAL A 369 -2.43 -35.05 20.70
C VAL A 369 -3.62 -34.15 20.36
N SER A 370 -3.36 -32.91 19.93
CA SER A 370 -4.42 -31.98 19.55
C SER A 370 -4.55 -31.89 18.03
N THR A 371 -5.70 -32.29 17.54
CA THR A 371 -6.02 -32.37 16.11
C THR A 371 -7.05 -31.31 15.71
N TRP A 372 -7.27 -31.13 14.40
CA TRP A 372 -8.37 -30.29 13.92
C TRP A 372 -9.75 -30.81 14.36
N GLN A 373 -9.90 -32.11 14.58
CA GLN A 373 -11.10 -32.69 15.17
C GLN A 373 -11.35 -32.21 16.60
N ASP A 374 -10.30 -32.15 17.43
CA ASP A 374 -10.43 -31.66 18.81
C ASP A 374 -10.75 -30.16 18.84
N LEU A 375 -10.14 -29.40 17.92
CA LEU A 375 -10.45 -27.99 17.74
C LEU A 375 -11.89 -27.77 17.25
N ALA A 376 -12.37 -28.55 16.29
CA ALA A 376 -13.75 -28.44 15.80
C ALA A 376 -14.77 -28.76 16.90
N ASN A 377 -14.49 -29.76 17.74
CA ASN A 377 -15.34 -30.12 18.87
C ASN A 377 -15.45 -29.03 19.95
N LEU A 378 -14.53 -28.05 19.97
CA LEU A 378 -14.68 -26.85 20.82
C LEU A 378 -15.84 -25.95 20.34
N PHE A 379 -16.09 -25.95 19.04
CA PHE A 379 -17.10 -25.10 18.41
C PHE A 379 -18.42 -25.81 18.20
N PHE A 380 -18.45 -27.14 18.04
CA PHE A 380 -19.69 -27.91 17.79
C PHE A 380 -20.05 -28.80 18.98
N ASP A 381 -21.10 -28.44 19.72
CA ASP A 381 -21.54 -29.11 20.96
C ASP A 381 -21.96 -30.59 20.80
N ARG A 382 -22.52 -30.95 19.64
CA ARG A 382 -23.00 -32.30 19.31
C ARG A 382 -22.16 -32.99 18.26
N GLY A 383 -20.93 -32.50 18.06
CA GLY A 383 -19.94 -33.11 17.18
C GLY A 383 -19.95 -32.57 15.77
N SER A 384 -18.82 -32.82 15.11
CA SER A 384 -18.52 -32.49 13.72
C SER A 384 -17.57 -33.54 13.17
N HIS A 385 -17.48 -33.67 11.86
CA HIS A 385 -16.42 -34.45 11.23
C HIS A 385 -15.32 -33.52 10.72
N ALA A 386 -14.10 -33.73 11.20
CA ALA A 386 -12.94 -32.93 10.83
C ALA A 386 -11.66 -33.78 10.77
N SER A 387 -10.63 -33.21 10.16
CA SER A 387 -9.33 -33.86 9.99
C SER A 387 -8.70 -34.27 11.33
N LYS A 388 -8.17 -35.50 11.39
CA LYS A 388 -7.37 -36.00 12.52
C LYS A 388 -5.89 -35.63 12.44
N THR A 389 -5.51 -34.78 11.48
CA THR A 389 -4.14 -34.26 11.42
C THR A 389 -3.88 -33.29 12.58
N PRO A 390 -2.63 -33.20 13.07
CA PRO A 390 -2.24 -32.21 14.07
C PRO A 390 -2.67 -30.79 13.69
N MET A 391 -3.21 -30.05 14.66
CA MET A 391 -3.60 -28.65 14.44
C MET A 391 -2.37 -27.74 14.32
N ASN A 392 -2.49 -26.64 13.56
CA ASN A 392 -1.40 -25.67 13.48
C ASN A 392 -1.38 -24.78 14.73
N ARG A 393 -0.45 -25.06 15.65
CA ARG A 393 -0.32 -24.35 16.92
C ARG A 393 -0.23 -22.83 16.78
N ILE A 394 0.54 -22.32 15.83
CA ILE A 394 0.75 -20.87 15.64
C ILE A 394 -0.58 -20.19 15.28
N ILE A 395 -1.38 -20.82 14.42
CA ILE A 395 -2.69 -20.28 14.02
C ILE A 395 -3.65 -20.23 15.22
N VAL A 396 -3.64 -21.27 16.06
CA VAL A 396 -4.49 -21.37 17.25
C VAL A 396 -4.05 -20.41 18.34
N GLU A 397 -2.75 -20.29 18.59
CA GLU A 397 -2.15 -19.40 19.58
C GLU A 397 -2.43 -17.93 19.24
N ASP A 398 -2.16 -17.51 18.00
CA ASP A 398 -2.44 -16.14 17.56
C ASP A 398 -3.94 -15.78 17.70
N PHE A 399 -4.85 -16.73 17.45
CA PHE A 399 -6.29 -16.49 17.60
C PHE A 399 -6.74 -16.47 19.07
N ALA A 400 -6.19 -17.34 19.91
CA ALA A 400 -6.44 -17.33 21.35
C ALA A 400 -5.97 -16.01 21.97
N ASP A 401 -4.78 -15.54 21.58
CA ASP A 401 -4.23 -14.25 22.01
C ASP A 401 -5.09 -13.08 21.53
N LEU A 402 -5.60 -13.13 20.29
CA LEU A 402 -6.52 -12.11 19.78
C LEU A 402 -7.76 -12.00 20.66
N LEU A 403 -8.41 -13.11 21.01
CA LEU A 403 -9.60 -13.10 21.85
C LEU A 403 -9.29 -12.64 23.29
N LYS A 404 -8.18 -13.13 23.86
CA LYS A 404 -7.78 -12.85 25.24
C LYS A 404 -7.42 -11.39 25.50
N HIS A 405 -6.78 -10.74 24.53
CA HIS A 405 -6.34 -9.35 24.66
C HIS A 405 -7.35 -8.33 24.12
N SER A 406 -8.41 -8.79 23.43
CA SER A 406 -9.49 -7.93 22.99
C SER A 406 -10.43 -7.54 24.14
N PRO A 407 -11.03 -6.34 24.12
CA PRO A 407 -12.15 -6.03 25.01
C PRO A 407 -13.28 -7.05 24.83
N TYR A 408 -14.04 -7.32 25.90
CA TYR A 408 -15.08 -8.35 25.91
C TYR A 408 -16.08 -8.19 24.75
N GLU A 409 -16.62 -6.99 24.50
CA GLU A 409 -17.54 -6.73 23.39
C GLU A 409 -16.94 -7.03 22.00
N LYS A 410 -15.62 -6.86 21.84
CA LYS A 410 -14.91 -7.18 20.61
C LYS A 410 -14.67 -8.67 20.48
N ALA A 411 -14.32 -9.33 21.57
CA ALA A 411 -14.23 -10.79 21.61
C ALA A 411 -15.58 -11.45 21.27
N GLU A 412 -16.69 -10.89 21.75
CA GLU A 412 -18.05 -11.32 21.35
C GLU A 412 -18.30 -11.11 19.86
N ASP A 413 -17.97 -9.94 19.29
CA ASP A 413 -18.15 -9.68 17.85
C ASP A 413 -17.30 -10.63 16.97
N ILE A 414 -16.08 -10.96 17.41
CA ILE A 414 -15.22 -11.96 16.75
C ILE A 414 -15.85 -13.35 16.82
N ALA A 415 -16.24 -13.79 18.01
CA ALA A 415 -16.82 -15.12 18.23
C ALA A 415 -18.14 -15.30 17.46
N GLU A 416 -18.99 -14.28 17.45
CA GLU A 416 -20.24 -14.24 16.70
C GLU A 416 -20.01 -14.22 15.18
N SER A 417 -18.98 -13.50 14.71
CA SER A 417 -18.60 -13.52 13.30
C SER A 417 -18.06 -14.89 12.88
N LEU A 418 -17.27 -15.55 13.73
CA LEU A 418 -16.84 -16.92 13.51
C LEU A 418 -18.03 -17.88 13.49
N ARG A 419 -18.97 -17.75 14.44
CA ARG A 419 -20.20 -18.56 14.50
C ARG A 419 -20.93 -18.57 13.17
N ARG A 420 -21.20 -17.39 12.60
CA ARG A 420 -21.89 -17.25 11.31
C ARG A 420 -21.15 -17.92 10.16
N ARG A 421 -19.81 -17.88 10.17
CA ARG A 421 -19.00 -18.57 9.15
C ARG A 421 -19.05 -20.08 9.32
N LEU A 422 -18.97 -20.59 10.54
CA LEU A 422 -19.08 -22.03 10.83
C LEU A 422 -20.49 -22.58 10.56
N GLU A 423 -21.53 -21.77 10.70
CA GLU A 423 -22.90 -22.16 10.35
C GLU A 423 -23.11 -22.43 8.86
N SER A 424 -22.20 -21.95 8.00
CA SER A 424 -22.23 -22.24 6.56
C SER A 424 -21.66 -23.61 6.18
N ILE A 425 -21.05 -24.34 7.13
CA ILE A 425 -20.54 -25.70 6.92
C ILE A 425 -21.72 -26.66 6.70
N GLU A 426 -21.52 -27.61 5.77
CA GLU A 426 -22.50 -28.61 5.36
C GLU A 426 -22.99 -29.44 6.56
N ILE A 427 -24.29 -29.74 6.55
CA ILE A 427 -24.93 -30.50 7.61
C ILE A 427 -25.01 -31.97 7.19
N ASP A 428 -24.46 -32.85 8.02
CA ASP A 428 -24.67 -34.28 7.88
C ASP A 428 -26.03 -34.68 8.48
N TYR A 429 -26.87 -35.29 7.64
CA TYR A 429 -28.14 -35.87 8.01
C TYR A 429 -27.99 -37.39 8.07
N PRO A 430 -28.04 -38.01 9.26
CA PRO A 430 -28.04 -39.46 9.35
C PRO A 430 -29.32 -40.00 8.71
N PHE A 431 -29.18 -40.70 7.59
CA PHE A 431 -30.25 -41.46 6.93
C PHE A 431 -30.44 -42.84 7.56
#